data_AF-A0A2A4QW43-F1
#
_entry.id   AF-A0A2A4QW43-F1
#
_cell.length_a   1.000
_cell.length_b   1.000
_cell.length_c   1.000
_cell.angle_alpha   90.00
_cell.angle_beta   90.00
_cell.angle_gamma   90.00
#
_symmetry.space_group_name_H-M   'P 1'
#
loop_
_entity.id
_entity.type
_entity.pdbx_description
1 polymer ?
#
loop_
_entity_poly.entity_id
_entity_poly.type
_entity_poly.pdbx_seq_one_letter_code
_entity_poly.pdbx_strand_id
1 'polypeptide(L)'
;MKNKNLNIQKLILTSCAAVMLVACGQATKEKLGLTTVAPDEFSVVTRAPLSVPPDYTLRPPAPGRARPMEISTKETARQTVFGVKDVDQSGVATSGSNLSGSFLDKIGATTSDPNIRNVLDEESAQGIEDNRATAEKLMFWSSKAKDQGTPIDPKEELKRLQDEGISTIKKRNEDIEAP
;
A
#
# COMPACT_ATOMS: atom_id res chain seq x y z
N MET A 1 13.05 68.65 -49.83
CA MET A 1 12.44 68.64 -48.48
C MET A 1 12.40 67.25 -47.82
N LYS A 2 12.48 66.11 -48.55
CA LYS A 2 12.38 64.75 -47.97
C LYS A 2 13.51 64.36 -46.99
N ASN A 3 14.73 64.88 -47.16
CA ASN A 3 15.89 64.45 -46.35
C ASN A 3 15.88 64.99 -44.91
N LYS A 4 15.19 66.12 -44.65
CA LYS A 4 15.09 66.69 -43.29
C LYS A 4 14.20 65.83 -42.39
N ASN A 5 13.08 65.33 -42.91
CA ASN A 5 12.17 64.46 -42.16
C ASN A 5 12.82 63.11 -41.80
N LEU A 6 13.65 62.55 -42.69
CA LEU A 6 14.38 61.31 -42.43
C LEU A 6 15.46 61.48 -41.35
N ASN A 7 16.15 62.63 -41.31
CA ASN A 7 17.13 62.92 -40.27
C ASN A 7 16.47 63.20 -38.91
N ILE A 8 15.31 63.87 -38.90
CA ILE A 8 14.51 64.10 -37.70
C ILE A 8 13.98 62.76 -37.14
N GLN A 9 13.48 61.85 -38.00
CA GLN A 9 13.05 60.51 -37.56
C GLN A 9 14.20 59.69 -36.98
N LYS A 10 15.40 59.74 -37.59
CA LYS A 10 16.59 59.07 -37.04
C LYS A 10 16.98 59.63 -35.67
N LEU A 11 16.91 60.95 -35.50
CA LEU A 11 17.23 61.62 -34.23
C LEU A 11 16.22 61.31 -33.12
N ILE A 12 14.94 61.17 -33.47
CA ILE A 12 13.89 60.72 -32.54
C ILE A 12 14.13 59.26 -32.15
N LEU A 13 14.45 58.40 -33.11
CA LEU A 13 14.68 56.97 -32.86
C LEU A 13 15.91 56.74 -31.98
N THR A 14 17.02 57.46 -32.21
CA THR A 14 18.23 57.35 -31.39
C THR A 14 18.02 57.92 -29.98
N SER A 15 17.27 59.00 -29.85
CA SER A 15 16.89 59.56 -28.53
C SER A 15 16.04 58.58 -27.72
N CYS A 16 15.03 57.96 -28.34
CA CYS A 16 14.18 56.97 -27.70
C CYS A 16 14.99 55.75 -27.21
N ALA A 17 15.91 55.25 -28.02
CA ALA A 17 16.80 54.16 -27.64
C ALA A 17 17.71 54.51 -26.44
N ALA A 18 18.22 55.74 -26.39
CA ALA A 18 19.04 56.20 -25.27
C ALA A 18 18.27 56.25 -23.94
N VAL A 19 17.00 56.68 -23.96
CA VAL A 19 16.15 56.71 -22.76
C VAL A 19 15.84 55.30 -22.24
N MET A 20 15.62 54.33 -23.13
CA MET A 20 15.37 52.94 -22.75
C MET A 20 16.58 52.27 -22.09
N LEU A 21 17.81 52.61 -22.50
CA LEU A 21 19.03 52.10 -21.84
C LEU A 21 19.21 52.66 -20.42
N VAL A 22 18.87 53.93 -20.18
CA VAL A 22 18.93 54.56 -18.85
C VAL A 22 17.86 53.98 -17.91
N ALA A 23 16.68 53.63 -18.43
CA ALA A 23 15.62 52.99 -17.66
C ALA A 23 15.98 51.58 -17.15
N CYS A 24 16.90 50.89 -17.83
CA CYS A 24 17.40 49.57 -17.41
C CYS A 24 18.59 49.66 -16.42
N GLY A 25 18.83 50.84 -15.85
CA GLY A 25 19.92 51.11 -14.92
C GLY A 25 19.63 50.71 -13.46
N GLN A 26 20.26 51.40 -12.52
CA GLN A 26 20.35 51.09 -11.08
C GLN A 26 19.07 50.53 -10.43
N ALA A 27 17.90 51.07 -10.77
CA ALA A 27 16.62 50.62 -10.22
C ALA A 27 16.26 49.17 -10.59
N THR A 28 16.61 48.70 -11.80
CA THR A 28 16.39 47.28 -12.16
C THR A 28 17.36 46.38 -11.42
N LYS A 29 18.62 46.80 -11.25
CA LYS A 29 19.65 46.05 -10.51
C LYS A 29 19.29 45.85 -9.04
N GLU A 30 18.72 46.86 -8.40
CA GLU A 30 18.22 46.78 -7.03
C GLU A 30 17.00 45.84 -6.93
N LYS A 31 16.04 45.92 -7.86
CA LYS A 31 14.86 45.05 -7.90
C LYS A 31 15.17 43.59 -8.24
N LEU A 32 16.22 43.36 -9.04
CA LEU A 32 16.75 42.04 -9.40
C LEU A 32 17.70 41.48 -8.32
N GLY A 33 17.94 42.21 -7.22
CA GLY A 33 18.80 41.76 -6.12
C GLY A 33 20.28 41.64 -6.47
N LEU A 34 20.72 42.31 -7.54
CA LEU A 34 22.11 42.28 -8.01
C LEU A 34 23.02 43.25 -7.23
N THR A 35 22.44 44.03 -6.32
CA THR A 35 23.13 44.88 -5.35
C THR A 35 23.03 44.26 -3.97
N THR A 36 24.16 43.92 -3.36
CA THR A 36 24.21 43.38 -2.00
C THR A 36 23.88 44.47 -0.99
N VAL A 37 22.69 44.40 -0.39
CA VAL A 37 22.38 45.11 0.86
C VAL A 37 22.58 44.11 1.99
N ALA A 38 23.63 44.30 2.79
CA ALA A 38 23.84 43.47 3.98
C ALA A 38 22.73 43.79 4.99
N PRO A 39 21.96 42.80 5.46
CA PRO A 39 20.97 43.02 6.51
C PRO A 39 21.68 43.37 7.82
N ASP A 40 21.11 44.30 8.59
CA ASP A 40 21.64 44.74 9.88
C ASP A 40 21.71 43.57 10.87
N GLU A 41 22.93 43.10 11.16
CA GLU A 41 23.20 41.98 12.06
C GLU A 41 22.76 42.22 13.52
N PHE A 42 22.40 43.46 13.89
CA PHE A 42 21.91 43.80 15.22
C PHE A 42 20.38 43.99 15.28
N SER A 43 19.67 43.76 14.17
CA SER A 43 18.22 43.84 14.15
C SER A 43 17.58 42.68 14.93
N VAL A 44 17.06 42.99 16.12
CA VAL A 44 16.33 42.00 16.93
C VAL A 44 14.87 41.94 16.47
N VAL A 45 14.52 40.87 15.76
CA VAL A 45 13.13 40.56 15.41
C VAL A 45 12.46 39.86 16.60
N THR A 46 11.42 40.47 17.16
CA THR A 46 10.59 39.84 18.21
C THR A 46 9.81 38.68 17.61
N ARG A 47 10.13 37.45 18.03
CA ARG A 47 9.32 36.27 17.70
C ARG A 47 8.04 36.27 18.54
N ALA A 48 6.96 35.74 17.98
CA ALA A 48 5.75 35.48 18.76
C ALA A 48 6.11 34.60 19.98
N PRO A 49 5.50 34.85 21.16
CA PRO A 49 5.75 34.05 22.34
C PRO A 49 5.46 32.57 22.05
N LEU A 50 6.34 31.66 22.49
CA LEU A 50 6.09 30.23 22.42
C LEU A 50 4.88 29.92 23.30
N SER A 51 3.75 29.53 22.71
CA SER A 51 2.62 29.01 23.45
C SER A 51 2.99 27.61 23.95
N VAL A 52 3.15 27.48 25.26
CA VAL A 52 3.28 26.17 25.91
C VAL A 52 1.98 25.40 25.63
N PRO A 53 2.06 24.21 25.01
CA PRO A 53 0.87 23.40 24.77
C PRO A 53 0.23 23.05 26.12
N PRO A 54 -1.09 22.82 26.17
CA PRO A 54 -1.77 22.47 27.40
C PRO A 54 -1.09 21.23 28.00
N ASP A 55 -0.64 21.36 29.25
CA ASP A 55 -0.17 20.22 30.02
C ASP A 55 -1.34 19.24 30.10
N TYR A 56 -1.26 18.16 29.31
CA TYR A 56 -2.15 17.04 29.50
C TYR A 56 -1.76 16.46 30.86
N THR A 57 -2.53 16.82 31.88
CA THR A 57 -2.60 16.07 33.13
C THR A 57 -3.20 14.70 32.82
N LEU A 58 -2.46 13.91 32.04
CA LEU A 58 -2.72 12.50 31.87
C LEU A 58 -2.71 11.94 33.28
N ARG A 59 -3.82 11.32 33.66
CA ARG A 59 -3.90 10.63 34.93
C ARG A 59 -2.71 9.67 34.99
N PRO A 60 -1.83 9.78 36.00
CA PRO A 60 -0.68 8.89 36.11
C PRO A 60 -1.18 7.45 36.03
N PRO A 61 -0.55 6.59 35.20
CA PRO A 61 -0.96 5.21 35.12
C PRO A 61 -0.82 4.58 36.51
N ALA A 62 -1.88 3.93 36.98
CA ALA A 62 -1.85 3.27 38.28
C ALA A 62 -0.79 2.15 38.25
N PRO A 63 0.15 2.11 39.20
CA PRO A 63 1.15 1.06 39.25
C PRO A 63 0.45 -0.30 39.38
N GLY A 64 0.78 -1.25 38.50
CA GLY A 64 0.24 -2.61 38.52
C GLY A 64 -0.98 -2.89 37.65
N ARG A 65 -1.57 -1.89 36.96
CA ARG A 65 -2.57 -2.18 35.91
C ARG A 65 -1.90 -2.51 34.57
N ALA A 66 -2.47 -3.48 33.86
CA ALA A 66 -2.04 -3.83 32.51
C ALA A 66 -2.04 -2.57 31.63
N ARG A 67 -0.91 -2.33 30.95
CA ARG A 67 -0.76 -1.16 30.09
C ARG A 67 -1.66 -1.35 28.87
N PRO A 68 -2.53 -0.39 28.52
CA PRO A 68 -3.40 -0.51 27.35
C PRO A 68 -2.64 -0.71 26.03
N MET A 69 -1.38 -0.26 25.97
CA MET A 69 -0.52 -0.40 24.79
C MET A 69 0.29 -1.71 24.77
N GLU A 70 0.25 -2.51 25.84
CA GLU A 70 1.01 -3.76 25.93
C GLU A 70 0.10 -4.94 25.58
N ILE A 71 0.23 -5.42 24.34
CA ILE A 71 -0.42 -6.63 23.88
C ILE A 71 0.09 -7.79 24.75
N SER A 72 -0.82 -8.58 25.32
CA SER A 72 -0.43 -9.72 26.15
C SER A 72 0.37 -10.74 25.34
N THR A 73 1.35 -11.41 25.96
CA THR A 73 2.19 -12.43 25.28
C THR A 73 1.37 -13.56 24.66
N LYS A 74 0.25 -13.92 25.31
CA LYS A 74 -0.72 -14.89 24.79
C LYS A 74 -1.36 -14.42 23.49
N GLU A 75 -1.69 -13.14 23.42
CA GLU A 75 -2.31 -12.53 22.23
C GLU A 75 -1.29 -12.40 21.08
N THR A 76 -0.04 -12.01 21.39
CA THR A 76 1.05 -12.02 20.40
C THR A 76 1.31 -13.42 19.83
N ALA A 77 1.28 -14.47 20.67
CA ALA A 77 1.45 -15.84 20.21
C ALA A 77 0.28 -16.29 19.34
N ARG A 78 -0.96 -15.96 19.74
CA ARG A 78 -2.17 -16.25 18.95
C ARG A 78 -2.12 -15.58 17.57
N GLN A 79 -1.77 -14.29 17.51
CA GLN A 79 -1.60 -13.55 16.26
C GLN A 79 -0.49 -14.16 15.37
N THR A 80 0.61 -14.62 15.97
CA THR A 80 1.72 -15.23 15.23
C THR A 80 1.34 -16.59 14.65
N VAL A 81 0.63 -17.43 15.42
CA VAL A 81 0.27 -18.79 15.03
C VAL A 81 -0.87 -18.80 14.02
N PHE A 82 -1.89 -17.96 14.22
CA PHE A 82 -3.11 -17.98 13.41
C PHE A 82 -3.16 -16.87 12.36
N GLY A 83 -2.24 -15.90 12.38
CA GLY A 83 -2.23 -14.78 11.44
C GLY A 83 -3.42 -13.81 11.59
N VAL A 84 -4.29 -14.04 12.57
CA VAL A 84 -5.47 -13.22 12.83
C VAL A 84 -5.01 -11.95 13.54
N LYS A 85 -4.96 -10.84 12.79
CA LYS A 85 -5.08 -9.51 13.38
C LYS A 85 -6.53 -9.37 13.80
N ASP A 86 -6.83 -9.58 15.08
CA ASP A 86 -8.07 -9.05 15.62
C ASP A 86 -8.01 -7.54 15.38
N VAL A 87 -8.84 -7.06 14.45
CA VAL A 87 -8.96 -5.65 14.14
C VAL A 87 -9.57 -5.03 15.39
N ASP A 88 -8.70 -4.54 16.27
CA ASP A 88 -9.11 -3.81 17.45
C ASP A 88 -9.87 -2.56 16.97
N GLN A 89 -11.20 -2.66 17.01
CA GLN A 89 -12.16 -1.61 16.68
C GLN A 89 -12.03 -0.39 17.63
N SER A 90 -11.03 -0.38 18.50
CA SER A 90 -10.73 0.64 19.50
C SER A 90 -9.74 1.71 19.02
N GLY A 91 -9.21 1.61 17.80
CA GLY A 91 -8.17 2.50 17.27
C GLY A 91 -8.58 3.47 16.15
N VAL A 92 -9.85 3.49 15.72
CA VAL A 92 -10.30 4.49 14.72
C VAL A 92 -10.42 5.83 15.42
N ALA A 93 -9.39 6.65 15.24
CA ALA A 93 -9.33 8.05 15.64
C ALA A 93 -10.66 8.76 15.34
N THR A 94 -11.43 9.01 16.40
CA THR A 94 -12.67 9.81 16.41
C THR A 94 -12.36 11.32 16.29
N SER A 95 -11.42 11.69 15.43
CA SER A 95 -11.02 13.10 15.21
C SER A 95 -11.35 13.62 13.82
N GLY A 96 -12.20 12.90 13.06
CA GLY A 96 -12.72 13.32 11.74
C GLY A 96 -14.13 12.81 11.45
N SER A 97 -14.94 12.63 12.49
CA SER A 97 -16.16 11.77 12.53
C SER A 97 -17.25 12.11 11.50
N ASN A 98 -17.31 13.33 10.97
CA ASN A 98 -18.43 13.73 10.10
C ASN A 98 -18.15 13.48 8.61
N LEU A 99 -16.90 13.66 8.16
CA LEU A 99 -16.52 13.47 6.75
C LEU A 99 -16.28 11.99 6.45
N SER A 100 -15.66 11.27 7.38
CA SER A 100 -15.44 9.83 7.26
C SER A 100 -16.77 9.06 7.34
N GLY A 101 -17.67 9.40 8.28
CA GLY A 101 -18.99 8.76 8.38
C GLY A 101 -19.84 8.93 7.12
N SER A 102 -19.97 10.15 6.59
CA SER A 102 -20.75 10.40 5.38
C SER A 102 -20.17 9.77 4.10
N PHE A 103 -18.85 9.61 4.02
CA PHE A 103 -18.23 8.84 2.94
C PHE A 103 -18.46 7.33 3.11
N LEU A 104 -18.30 6.80 4.33
CA LEU A 104 -18.53 5.39 4.65
C LEU A 104 -19.97 4.95 4.39
N ASP A 105 -20.95 5.82 4.70
CA ASP A 105 -22.36 5.59 4.38
C ASP A 105 -22.60 5.61 2.86
N LYS A 106 -21.95 6.53 2.13
CA LYS A 106 -22.03 6.57 0.65
C LYS A 106 -21.45 5.34 -0.02
N ILE A 107 -20.40 4.73 0.55
CA ILE A 107 -19.79 3.50 0.03
C ILE A 107 -20.40 2.23 0.65
N GLY A 108 -21.43 2.36 1.49
CA GLY A 108 -22.12 1.22 2.12
C GLY A 108 -21.26 0.42 3.10
N ALA A 109 -20.14 0.98 3.58
CA ALA A 109 -19.22 0.28 4.47
C ALA A 109 -19.84 0.00 5.85
N THR A 110 -20.87 0.75 6.24
CA THR A 110 -21.63 0.55 7.47
C THR A 110 -22.61 -0.63 7.42
N THR A 111 -22.86 -1.20 6.22
CA THR A 111 -23.80 -2.32 5.98
C THR A 111 -23.07 -3.63 5.61
N SER A 112 -21.83 -3.82 6.09
CA SER A 112 -21.10 -5.07 5.82
C SER A 112 -21.67 -6.22 6.64
N ASP A 113 -22.09 -7.31 5.98
CA ASP A 113 -22.52 -8.54 6.66
C ASP A 113 -21.31 -9.21 7.35
N PRO A 114 -21.34 -9.42 8.68
CA PRO A 114 -20.25 -10.09 9.39
C PRO A 114 -20.02 -11.54 8.92
N ASN A 115 -21.00 -12.17 8.28
CA ASN A 115 -20.92 -13.54 7.75
C ASN A 115 -20.45 -13.60 6.28
N ILE A 116 -20.12 -12.46 5.63
CA ILE A 116 -19.75 -12.43 4.21
C ILE A 116 -18.58 -13.36 3.86
N ARG A 117 -17.68 -13.64 4.83
CA ARG A 117 -16.58 -14.59 4.65
C ARG A 117 -17.08 -16.03 4.48
N ASN A 118 -18.01 -16.46 5.32
CA ASN A 118 -18.60 -17.80 5.23
C ASN A 118 -19.38 -17.95 3.91
N VAL A 119 -20.16 -16.93 3.55
CA VAL A 119 -20.88 -16.91 2.26
C VAL A 119 -19.91 -17.00 1.08
N LEU A 120 -18.84 -16.21 1.10
CA LEU A 120 -17.82 -16.23 0.04
C LEU A 120 -17.08 -17.56 -0.03
N ASP A 121 -16.78 -18.18 1.11
CA ASP A 121 -16.13 -19.48 1.18
C ASP A 121 -17.05 -20.59 0.63
N GLU A 122 -18.35 -20.55 0.95
CA GLU A 122 -19.36 -21.46 0.40
C GLU A 122 -19.53 -21.27 -1.12
N GLU A 123 -19.65 -20.02 -1.59
CA GLU A 123 -19.75 -19.69 -3.02
C GLU A 123 -18.47 -20.08 -3.78
N SER A 124 -17.30 -19.83 -3.19
CA SER A 124 -16.01 -20.20 -3.80
C SER A 124 -15.85 -21.72 -3.88
N ALA A 125 -16.30 -22.46 -2.86
CA ALA A 125 -16.29 -23.91 -2.88
C ALA A 125 -17.23 -24.48 -3.97
N GLN A 126 -18.41 -23.88 -4.16
CA GLN A 126 -19.35 -24.28 -5.22
C GLN A 126 -18.84 -23.92 -6.63
N GLY A 127 -18.28 -22.72 -6.81
CA GLY A 127 -17.80 -22.24 -8.11
C GLY A 127 -16.58 -22.98 -8.67
N ILE A 128 -15.80 -23.68 -7.82
CA ILE A 128 -14.68 -24.52 -8.25
C ILE A 128 -15.18 -25.80 -8.96
N GLU A 129 -16.25 -26.42 -8.48
CA GLU A 129 -16.81 -27.64 -9.07
C GLU A 129 -17.48 -27.34 -10.43
N ASP A 130 -18.24 -26.26 -10.51
CA ASP A 130 -18.97 -25.86 -11.73
C ASP A 130 -18.05 -25.57 -12.92
N ASN A 131 -16.88 -24.99 -12.65
CA ASN A 131 -15.93 -24.62 -13.70
C ASN A 131 -15.03 -25.76 -14.13
N ARG A 132 -14.93 -26.85 -13.36
CA ARG A 132 -14.03 -27.97 -13.67
C ARG A 132 -14.41 -28.66 -14.99
N ALA A 133 -15.68 -29.00 -15.18
CA ALA A 133 -16.13 -29.65 -16.41
C ALA A 133 -15.92 -28.77 -17.66
N THR A 134 -16.12 -27.46 -17.52
CA THR A 134 -15.88 -26.49 -18.60
C THR A 134 -14.39 -26.30 -18.87
N ALA A 135 -13.57 -26.20 -17.81
CA ALA A 135 -12.12 -26.11 -17.92
C ALA A 135 -11.51 -27.37 -18.53
N GLU A 136 -11.94 -28.56 -18.13
CA GLU A 136 -11.52 -29.84 -18.72
C GLU A 136 -11.89 -29.90 -20.21
N LYS A 137 -13.13 -29.51 -20.57
CA LYS A 137 -13.54 -29.46 -21.97
C LYS A 137 -12.70 -28.50 -22.81
N LEU A 138 -12.26 -27.38 -22.25
CA LEU A 138 -11.38 -26.42 -22.93
C LEU A 138 -9.94 -26.94 -23.03
N MET A 139 -9.38 -27.48 -21.94
CA MET A 139 -8.02 -28.04 -21.92
C MET A 139 -7.88 -29.24 -22.85
N PHE A 140 -8.92 -30.07 -22.94
CA PHE A 140 -8.94 -31.29 -23.74
C PHE A 140 -9.75 -31.16 -25.04
N TRP A 141 -10.15 -29.94 -25.45
CA TRP A 141 -10.91 -29.71 -26.70
C TRP A 141 -10.17 -30.33 -27.89
N SER A 142 -8.87 -30.03 -28.01
CA SER A 142 -8.08 -30.44 -29.17
C SER A 142 -7.40 -31.80 -29.01
N SER A 143 -7.35 -32.37 -27.80
CA SER A 143 -6.88 -33.73 -27.61
C SER A 143 -8.03 -34.68 -27.92
N LYS A 144 -8.15 -35.08 -29.20
CA LYS A 144 -8.77 -36.38 -29.52
C LYS A 144 -8.31 -37.37 -28.47
N ALA A 145 -9.24 -38.02 -27.78
CA ALA A 145 -9.05 -39.07 -26.78
C ALA A 145 -7.92 -40.03 -27.20
N LYS A 146 -6.68 -39.66 -26.91
CA LYS A 146 -5.50 -40.47 -27.15
C LYS A 146 -5.37 -41.30 -25.89
N ASP A 147 -5.82 -42.54 -26.06
CA ASP A 147 -5.40 -43.71 -25.32
C ASP A 147 -5.34 -43.47 -23.82
N GLN A 148 -6.48 -43.67 -23.16
CA GLN A 148 -6.45 -44.12 -21.77
C GLN A 148 -5.46 -45.30 -21.76
N GLY A 149 -4.30 -45.09 -21.14
CA GLY A 149 -3.16 -46.00 -21.27
C GLY A 149 -3.60 -47.44 -21.01
N THR A 150 -2.95 -48.39 -21.68
CA THR A 150 -3.21 -49.82 -21.50
C THR A 150 -3.31 -50.15 -20.01
N PRO A 151 -4.43 -50.72 -19.53
CA PRO A 151 -4.57 -51.09 -18.13
C PRO A 151 -3.43 -52.01 -17.72
N ILE A 152 -2.58 -51.56 -16.79
CA ILE A 152 -1.47 -52.35 -16.25
C ILE A 152 -2.06 -53.30 -15.20
N ASP A 153 -1.80 -54.60 -15.33
CA ASP A 153 -2.15 -55.58 -14.29
C ASP A 153 -1.20 -55.41 -13.09
N PRO A 154 -1.73 -55.09 -11.88
CA PRO A 154 -0.91 -54.90 -10.69
C PRO A 154 -0.05 -56.11 -10.33
N LYS A 155 -0.49 -57.33 -10.66
CA LYS A 155 0.22 -58.56 -10.32
C LYS A 155 1.41 -58.80 -11.23
N GLU A 156 1.26 -58.52 -12.52
CA GLU A 156 2.34 -58.64 -13.49
C GLU A 156 3.41 -57.58 -13.26
N GLU A 157 3.00 -56.34 -12.98
CA GLU A 157 3.95 -55.27 -12.67
C GLU A 157 4.71 -55.55 -11.37
N LEU A 158 4.03 -56.06 -10.34
CA LEU A 158 4.69 -56.47 -9.10
C LEU A 158 5.76 -57.54 -9.36
N LYS A 159 5.49 -58.49 -10.26
CA LYS A 159 6.44 -59.52 -10.63
C LYS A 159 7.66 -58.95 -11.36
N ARG A 160 7.46 -58.01 -12.30
CA ARG A 160 8.57 -57.29 -12.95
C ARG A 160 9.43 -56.56 -11.92
N LEU A 161 8.81 -55.87 -10.97
CA LEU A 161 9.50 -55.15 -9.89
C LEU A 161 10.26 -56.09 -8.95
N GLN A 162 9.74 -57.29 -8.69
CA GLN A 162 10.43 -58.33 -7.93
C GLN A 162 11.65 -58.88 -8.68
N ASP A 163 11.52 -59.12 -9.99
CA ASP A 163 12.61 -59.56 -10.87
C ASP A 163 13.70 -58.46 -11.00
N GLU A 164 13.30 -57.19 -10.97
CA GLU A 164 14.20 -56.01 -10.90
C GLU A 164 14.80 -55.78 -9.50
N GLY A 165 14.45 -56.61 -8.51
CA GLY A 165 15.01 -56.55 -7.16
C GLY A 165 14.44 -55.46 -6.25
N ILE A 166 13.34 -54.81 -6.66
CA ILE A 166 12.65 -53.77 -5.90
C ILE A 166 11.63 -54.46 -4.96
N SER A 167 12.12 -54.99 -3.83
CA SER A 167 11.23 -55.54 -2.80
C SER A 167 10.54 -54.39 -2.05
N THR A 168 9.23 -54.25 -2.26
CA THR A 168 8.39 -53.39 -1.43
C THR A 168 7.80 -54.22 -0.28
N ILE A 169 7.68 -53.58 0.88
CA ILE A 169 7.07 -54.04 2.14
C ILE A 169 8.03 -54.71 3.13
N LYS A 170 8.67 -53.84 3.94
CA LYS A 170 9.00 -54.16 5.34
C LYS A 170 7.67 -54.38 6.08
N LYS A 171 7.34 -55.63 6.43
CA LYS A 171 6.26 -55.97 7.38
C LYS A 171 6.51 -55.15 8.66
N ARG A 172 5.68 -54.15 8.94
CA ARG A 172 5.88 -53.28 10.11
C ARG A 172 5.15 -53.76 11.36
N ASN A 173 4.31 -54.79 11.29
CA ASN A 173 3.47 -55.17 12.41
C ASN A 173 3.42 -56.70 12.58
N GLU A 174 4.40 -57.25 13.28
CA GLU A 174 4.25 -58.43 14.12
C GLU A 174 4.96 -58.07 15.45
N ASP A 175 4.26 -58.31 16.56
CA ASP A 175 4.71 -58.29 17.96
C ASP A 175 4.67 -56.95 18.73
N ILE A 176 3.49 -56.63 19.29
CA ILE A 176 3.40 -55.99 20.61
C ILE A 176 2.53 -56.91 21.47
N GLU A 177 3.16 -57.88 22.13
CA GLU A 177 2.59 -58.56 23.28
C GLU A 177 2.84 -57.66 24.50
N ALA A 178 1.75 -57.13 25.07
CA ALA A 178 1.82 -56.31 26.28
C ALA A 178 1.96 -57.22 27.51
N PRO A 179 2.71 -56.82 28.55
CA PRO A 179 2.73 -57.55 29.82
C PRO A 179 1.38 -57.47 30.55
#